data_AF-A0A1D8TZQ2-F1
#
_entry.id   AF-A0A1D8TZQ2-F1
#
_cell.length_a   1.000
_cell.length_b   1.000
_cell.length_c   1.000
_cell.angle_alpha   90.00
_cell.angle_beta   90.00
_cell.angle_gamma   90.00
#
_symmetry.space_group_name_H-M   'P 1'
#
loop_
_entity.id
_entity.type
_entity.pdbx_description
1 polymer ?
#
loop_
_entity_poly.entity_id
_entity_poly.type
_entity_poly.pdbx_seq_one_letter_code
_entity_poly.pdbx_strand_id
1 'polypeptide(L)'
;MNLQERIESLEARIYSPSDFPLAQLSQTELDSLLTLINSRNLESIYPLSPMQEGMLFESLYAPESGVYVEQLLLKISPLQVDIWEQAWQQVVQRHSVLGTFIIWEHRQQALQVVLKDVDWALIWRLVPIGDSSYTDLAGSV
;
A
#
# COMPACT_ATOMS: atom_id res chain seq x y z
N MET A 1 -18.48 -23.72 13.39
CA MET A 1 -18.51 -22.26 13.26
C MET A 1 -19.61 -21.73 14.16
N ASN A 2 -19.24 -21.24 15.33
CA ASN A 2 -20.16 -20.86 16.41
C ASN A 2 -20.65 -19.41 16.22
N LEU A 3 -21.83 -19.08 16.74
CA LEU A 3 -22.41 -17.73 16.72
C LEU A 3 -21.56 -16.70 17.47
N GLN A 4 -20.76 -17.11 18.47
CA GLN A 4 -19.77 -16.23 19.13
C GLN A 4 -18.64 -15.79 18.20
N GLU A 5 -18.10 -16.69 17.38
CA GLU A 5 -17.09 -16.34 16.36
C GLU A 5 -17.67 -15.38 15.30
N ARG A 6 -18.97 -15.50 14.99
CA ARG A 6 -19.67 -14.58 14.07
C ARG A 6 -19.94 -13.20 14.66
N ILE A 7 -20.08 -13.08 15.99
CA ILE A 7 -20.30 -11.79 16.65
C ILE A 7 -18.97 -11.01 16.75
N GLU A 8 -17.87 -11.67 17.11
CA GLU A 8 -16.51 -11.10 17.02
C GLU A 8 -16.13 -10.78 15.55
N SER A 9 -16.60 -11.60 14.59
CA SER A 9 -16.42 -11.32 13.17
C SER A 9 -17.30 -10.18 12.62
N LEU A 10 -18.21 -9.59 13.42
CA LEU A 10 -19.14 -8.54 13.00
C LEU A 10 -18.98 -7.20 13.74
N GLU A 11 -18.20 -7.13 14.83
CA GLU A 11 -17.83 -5.85 15.44
C GLU A 11 -16.86 -5.09 14.51
N ALA A 12 -17.40 -4.25 13.64
CA ALA A 12 -16.58 -3.27 12.92
C ALA A 12 -15.86 -2.42 13.97
N ARG A 13 -14.53 -2.43 13.93
CA ARG A 13 -13.72 -1.57 14.80
C ARG A 13 -14.13 -0.14 14.51
N ILE A 14 -14.72 0.52 15.51
CA ILE A 14 -15.12 1.92 15.42
C ILE A 14 -13.86 2.74 15.69
N TYR A 15 -13.44 3.52 14.70
CA TYR A 15 -12.31 4.43 14.84
C TYR A 15 -12.81 5.85 15.05
N SER A 16 -12.04 6.64 15.79
CA SER A 16 -12.22 8.08 15.91
C SER A 16 -10.93 8.81 15.54
N PRO A 17 -10.97 10.11 15.24
CA PRO A 17 -9.78 10.92 14.98
C PRO A 17 -8.70 10.83 16.07
N SER A 18 -9.08 10.58 17.33
CA SER A 18 -8.11 10.45 18.43
C SER A 18 -7.25 9.19 18.31
N ASP A 19 -7.66 8.18 17.54
CA ASP A 19 -6.82 7.01 17.23
C ASP A 19 -5.66 7.37 16.28
N PHE A 20 -5.78 8.48 15.53
CA PHE A 20 -4.82 8.95 14.54
C PHE A 20 -4.48 10.43 14.74
N PRO A 21 -3.92 10.82 15.92
CA PRO A 21 -3.81 12.22 16.31
C PRO A 21 -2.93 13.04 15.36
N LEU A 22 -1.97 12.41 14.68
CA LEU A 22 -1.09 13.08 13.72
C LEU A 22 -1.77 13.38 12.38
N ALA A 23 -2.81 12.62 12.01
CA ALA A 23 -3.50 12.76 10.73
C ALA A 23 -4.42 13.99 10.68
N GLN A 24 -4.80 14.55 11.83
CA GLN A 24 -5.64 15.74 11.97
C GLN A 24 -6.96 15.67 11.18
N LEU A 25 -7.51 14.47 11.02
CA LEU A 25 -8.75 14.23 10.31
C LEU A 25 -9.97 14.62 11.15
N SER A 26 -10.99 15.19 10.51
CA SER A 26 -12.34 15.21 11.07
C SER A 26 -12.97 13.81 11.06
N GLN A 27 -13.99 13.57 11.90
CA GLN A 27 -14.72 12.30 11.88
C GLN A 27 -15.28 12.00 10.48
N THR A 28 -15.81 13.00 9.78
CA THR A 28 -16.36 12.83 8.42
C THR A 28 -15.30 12.39 7.40
N GLU A 29 -14.09 12.94 7.47
CA GLU A 29 -12.99 12.57 6.56
C GLU A 29 -12.46 11.16 6.86
N LEU A 30 -12.43 10.78 8.14
CA LEU A 30 -12.08 9.44 8.57
C LEU A 30 -13.14 8.42 8.10
N ASP A 31 -14.42 8.70 8.33
CA ASP A 31 -15.51 7.82 7.92
C ASP A 31 -15.49 7.61 6.40
N SER A 32 -15.30 8.69 5.63
CA SER A 32 -15.18 8.62 4.16
C SER A 32 -14.00 7.74 3.75
N LEU A 33 -12.85 7.87 4.41
CA LEU A 33 -11.68 7.01 4.15
C LEU A 33 -11.98 5.55 4.46
N LEU A 34 -12.66 5.27 5.58
CA LEU A 34 -13.04 3.92 5.99
C LEU A 34 -14.07 3.25 5.07
N THR A 35 -14.74 3.99 4.18
CA THR A 35 -15.59 3.37 3.14
C THR A 35 -14.79 2.75 2.00
N LEU A 36 -13.55 3.24 1.77
CA LEU A 36 -12.70 2.81 0.67
C LEU A 36 -11.82 1.61 1.03
N ILE A 37 -11.62 1.36 2.32
CA ILE A 37 -10.74 0.32 2.83
C ILE A 37 -11.48 -0.58 3.81
N ASN A 38 -11.06 -1.84 3.91
CA ASN A 38 -11.54 -2.69 5.01
C ASN A 38 -11.01 -2.13 6.33
N SER A 39 -11.87 -1.53 7.15
CA SER A 39 -11.49 -0.90 8.42
C SER A 39 -10.77 -1.85 9.37
N ARG A 40 -11.06 -3.15 9.33
CA ARG A 40 -10.34 -4.16 10.15
C ARG A 40 -8.86 -4.26 9.78
N ASN A 41 -8.55 -3.95 8.53
CA ASN A 41 -7.21 -3.99 7.98
C ASN A 41 -6.41 -2.71 8.24
N LEU A 42 -7.06 -1.64 8.72
CA LEU A 42 -6.37 -0.38 9.00
C LEU A 42 -5.44 -0.52 10.21
N GLU A 43 -4.16 -0.23 10.00
CA GLU A 43 -3.15 -0.17 11.05
C GLU A 43 -2.98 1.25 11.59
N SER A 44 -2.70 2.21 10.71
CA SER A 44 -2.34 3.57 11.09
C SER A 44 -2.62 4.58 9.97
N ILE A 45 -2.79 5.84 10.36
CA ILE A 45 -2.88 6.99 9.45
C ILE A 45 -2.00 8.10 10.00
N TYR A 46 -1.12 8.66 9.17
CA TYR A 46 -0.22 9.73 9.57
C TYR A 46 0.21 10.59 8.37
N PRO A 47 0.66 11.84 8.60
CA PRO A 47 1.11 12.73 7.54
C PRO A 47 2.37 12.21 6.85
N LEU A 48 2.62 12.69 5.63
CA LEU A 48 3.88 12.46 4.95
C LEU A 48 5.01 13.21 5.66
N SER A 49 6.22 12.65 5.62
CA SER A 49 7.42 13.43 5.95
C SER A 49 7.68 14.47 4.85
N PRO A 50 8.40 15.57 5.14
CA PRO A 50 8.72 16.58 4.13
C PRO A 50 9.37 16.02 2.86
N MET A 51 10.21 14.98 3.01
CA MET A 51 10.82 14.30 1.87
C MET A 51 9.76 13.58 1.03
N GLN A 52 8.84 12.85 1.67
CA GLN A 52 7.77 12.14 0.96
C GLN A 52 6.80 13.12 0.29
N GLU A 53 6.54 14.28 0.88
CA GLU A 53 5.74 15.35 0.24
C GLU A 53 6.43 15.86 -1.03
N GLY A 54 7.75 16.08 -0.98
CA GLY A 54 8.55 16.45 -2.16
C GLY A 54 8.52 15.40 -3.26
N MET A 55 8.71 14.13 -2.90
CA MET A 55 8.62 13.00 -3.83
C MET A 55 7.25 12.92 -4.49
N LEU A 56 6.16 13.02 -3.70
CA LEU A 56 4.80 12.99 -4.21
C LEU A 56 4.55 14.15 -5.18
N PHE A 57 4.98 15.37 -4.83
CA PHE A 57 4.81 16.53 -5.70
C PHE A 57 5.49 16.34 -7.06
N GLU A 58 6.74 15.88 -7.07
CA GLU A 58 7.49 15.64 -8.31
C GLU A 58 6.89 14.50 -9.13
N SER A 59 6.47 13.40 -8.50
CA SER A 59 5.78 12.30 -9.18
C SER A 59 4.45 12.73 -9.82
N LEU A 60 3.72 13.67 -9.21
CA LEU A 60 2.49 14.21 -9.81
C LEU A 60 2.77 15.23 -10.91
N TYR A 61 3.86 16.00 -10.80
CA TYR A 61 4.26 17.00 -11.77
C TYR A 61 4.84 16.39 -13.06
N ALA A 62 5.62 15.32 -12.92
CA ALA A 62 6.24 14.59 -14.02
C ALA A 62 6.05 13.07 -13.84
N PRO A 63 4.84 12.53 -14.08
CA PRO A 63 4.53 11.11 -13.87
C PRO A 63 5.44 10.14 -14.64
N GLU A 64 5.87 10.56 -15.83
CA GLU A 64 6.68 9.74 -16.73
C GLU A 64 8.18 9.84 -16.44
N SER A 65 8.62 10.57 -15.41
CA SER A 65 10.05 10.79 -15.12
C SER A 65 10.73 9.66 -14.37
N GLY A 66 9.94 8.78 -13.73
CA GLY A 66 10.41 7.60 -12.99
C GLY A 66 11.53 7.82 -11.97
N VAL A 67 11.86 9.07 -11.58
CA VAL A 67 13.07 9.42 -10.79
C VAL A 67 13.12 8.72 -9.43
N TYR A 68 11.96 8.34 -8.90
CA TYR A 68 11.82 7.66 -7.61
C TYR A 68 11.52 6.15 -7.75
N VAL A 69 11.67 5.59 -8.95
CA VAL A 69 11.50 4.17 -9.22
C VAL A 69 12.86 3.48 -9.26
N GLU A 70 13.06 2.56 -8.33
CA GLU A 70 14.25 1.72 -8.28
C GLU A 70 13.94 0.33 -8.85
N GLN A 71 14.79 -0.15 -9.77
CA GLN A 71 14.62 -1.45 -10.42
C GLN A 71 15.79 -2.37 -10.12
N LEU A 72 15.50 -3.53 -9.50
CA LEU A 72 16.46 -4.60 -9.27
C LEU A 72 16.08 -5.84 -10.09
N LEU A 73 17.01 -6.29 -10.95
CA LEU A 73 16.84 -7.52 -11.73
C LEU A 73 17.68 -8.66 -11.14
N LEU A 74 17.03 -9.77 -10.81
CA LEU A 74 17.67 -10.96 -10.23
C LEU A 74 17.43 -12.18 -11.11
N LYS A 75 18.50 -12.96 -11.36
CA LYS A 75 18.40 -14.26 -12.03
C LYS A 75 18.40 -15.37 -10.97
N ILE A 76 17.28 -16.07 -10.82
CA ILE A 76 17.11 -17.16 -9.86
C ILE A 76 16.80 -18.45 -10.61
N SER A 77 17.55 -19.52 -10.34
CA SER A 77 17.29 -20.85 -10.91
C SER A 77 17.87 -21.96 -10.01
N PRO A 78 17.08 -23.00 -9.66
CA PRO A 78 15.65 -23.15 -9.95
C PRO A 78 14.80 -22.22 -9.07
N LEU A 79 13.63 -21.82 -9.56
CA LEU A 79 12.64 -21.04 -8.79
C LEU A 79 11.37 -21.89 -8.60
N GLN A 80 10.93 -22.06 -7.36
CA GLN A 80 9.63 -22.61 -7.02
C GLN A 80 8.69 -21.45 -6.71
N VAL A 81 7.76 -21.18 -7.63
CA VAL A 81 6.91 -19.97 -7.61
C VAL A 81 6.02 -19.95 -6.38
N ASP A 82 5.42 -21.08 -6.01
CA ASP A 82 4.57 -21.24 -4.82
C ASP A 82 5.31 -20.91 -3.51
N ILE A 83 6.56 -21.36 -3.38
CA ILE A 83 7.40 -21.04 -2.21
C ILE A 83 7.77 -19.56 -2.21
N TRP A 84 8.08 -19.00 -3.39
CA TRP A 84 8.43 -17.58 -3.53
C TRP A 84 7.25 -16.69 -3.13
N GLU A 85 6.04 -16.98 -3.59
CA GLU A 85 4.83 -16.23 -3.25
C GLU A 85 4.57 -16.26 -1.74
N GLN A 86 4.70 -17.43 -1.09
CA GLN A 86 4.54 -17.55 0.36
C GLN A 86 5.61 -16.79 1.14
N ALA A 87 6.87 -16.81 0.67
CA ALA A 87 7.95 -16.05 1.27
C ALA A 87 7.72 -14.54 1.10
N TRP A 88 7.25 -14.11 -0.07
CA TRP A 88 6.97 -12.72 -0.37
C TRP A 88 5.79 -12.17 0.44
N GLN A 89 4.72 -12.96 0.60
CA GLN A 89 3.60 -12.61 1.49
C GLN A 89 4.08 -12.35 2.92
N GLN A 90 5.01 -13.16 3.44
CA GLN A 90 5.60 -12.95 4.77
C GLN A 90 6.43 -11.67 4.84
N VAL A 91 7.16 -11.31 3.78
CA VAL A 91 7.89 -10.04 3.71
C VAL A 91 6.93 -8.85 3.74
N VAL A 92 5.86 -8.88 2.94
CA VAL A 92 4.82 -7.84 2.92
C VAL A 92 4.18 -7.69 4.30
N GLN A 93 3.75 -8.79 4.93
CA GLN A 93 3.15 -8.76 6.28
C GLN A 93 4.10 -8.27 7.36
N ARG A 94 5.41 -8.51 7.20
CA ARG A 94 6.43 -8.09 8.18
C ARG A 94 6.76 -6.60 8.08
N HIS A 95 6.68 -6.02 6.88
CA HIS A 95 7.16 -4.68 6.61
C HIS A 95 6.01 -3.76 6.21
N SER A 96 5.48 -3.03 7.19
CA SER A 96 4.32 -2.14 7.02
C SER A 96 4.46 -1.14 5.87
N VAL A 97 5.68 -0.68 5.56
CA VAL A 97 5.95 0.21 4.41
C VAL A 97 5.48 -0.38 3.07
N LEU A 98 5.49 -1.71 2.91
CA LEU A 98 5.00 -2.39 1.71
C LEU A 98 3.47 -2.41 1.63
N GLY A 99 2.79 -2.27 2.77
CA GLY A 99 1.33 -2.11 2.87
C GLY A 99 0.88 -0.66 3.05
N THR A 100 1.77 0.32 2.80
CA THR A 100 1.46 1.75 2.93
C THR A 100 0.99 2.33 1.61
N PHE A 101 -0.12 3.05 1.65
CA PHE A 101 -0.68 3.79 0.52
C PHE A 101 -0.65 5.28 0.83
N ILE A 102 -0.47 6.11 -0.20
CA ILE A 102 -0.56 7.55 -0.09
C ILE A 102 -1.92 7.99 -0.64
N ILE A 103 -2.63 8.82 0.12
CA ILE A 103 -3.86 9.49 -0.31
C ILE A 103 -3.64 11.00 -0.29
N TRP A 104 -4.01 11.68 -1.37
CA TRP A 104 -3.76 13.11 -1.53
C TRP A 104 -4.91 13.87 -2.20
N GLU A 105 -5.72 13.19 -3.00
CA GLU A 105 -6.83 13.83 -3.70
C GLU A 105 -7.88 14.38 -2.75
N HIS A 106 -8.38 15.59 -3.05
CA HIS A 106 -9.45 16.27 -2.32
C HIS A 106 -9.15 16.49 -0.82
N ARG A 107 -7.86 16.61 -0.44
CA ARG A 107 -7.42 16.80 0.95
C ARG A 107 -6.49 17.99 1.07
N GLN A 108 -6.48 18.60 2.26
CA GLN A 108 -5.54 19.70 2.56
C GLN A 108 -4.10 19.21 2.74
N GLN A 109 -3.93 17.99 3.28
CA GLN A 109 -2.63 17.35 3.44
C GLN A 109 -2.70 15.91 2.93
N ALA A 110 -1.62 15.45 2.29
CA ALA A 110 -1.47 14.06 1.93
C ALA A 110 -1.22 13.20 3.17
N LEU A 111 -1.78 11.99 3.19
CA LEU A 111 -1.64 11.05 4.31
C LEU A 111 -1.11 9.71 3.82
N GLN A 112 -0.33 9.08 4.69
CA GLN A 112 0.03 7.68 4.60
C GLN A 112 -1.01 6.87 5.36
N VAL A 113 -1.58 5.87 4.68
CA VAL A 113 -2.52 4.89 5.23
C VAL A 113 -1.82 3.54 5.23
N VAL A 114 -1.65 2.96 6.41
CA VAL A 114 -0.97 1.68 6.60
C VAL A 114 -2.01 0.59 6.80
N LEU A 115 -1.90 -0.47 6.01
CA LEU A 115 -2.74 -1.67 6.14
C LEU A 115 -1.93 -2.82 6.75
N LYS A 116 -2.56 -3.60 7.64
CA LYS A 116 -1.92 -4.72 8.36
C LYS A 116 -1.63 -5.91 7.46
N ASP A 117 -2.61 -6.26 6.65
CA ASP A 117 -2.61 -7.41 5.76
C ASP A 117 -2.91 -6.95 4.35
N VAL A 118 -1.87 -6.86 3.53
CA VAL A 118 -2.01 -6.63 2.09
C VAL A 118 -1.67 -7.92 1.38
N ASP A 119 -2.53 -8.31 0.44
CA ASP A 119 -2.22 -9.41 -0.47
C ASP A 119 -1.04 -8.97 -1.34
N TRP A 120 0.03 -9.77 -1.35
CA TRP A 120 1.20 -9.51 -2.16
C TRP A 120 0.85 -9.28 -3.64
N ALA A 121 -0.22 -9.89 -4.15
CA ALA A 121 -0.69 -9.73 -5.52
C ALA A 121 -1.23 -8.32 -5.84
N LEU A 122 -1.55 -7.51 -4.82
CA LEU A 122 -1.90 -6.09 -5.01
C LEU A 122 -0.66 -5.23 -5.23
N ILE A 123 0.51 -5.66 -4.73
CA ILE A 123 1.78 -4.93 -4.78
C ILE A 123 2.66 -5.44 -5.94
N TRP A 124 2.43 -6.68 -6.37
CA TRP A 124 3.26 -7.38 -7.35
C TRP A 124 2.44 -7.93 -8.50
N ARG A 125 2.96 -7.76 -9.71
CA ARG A 125 2.37 -8.31 -10.94
C ARG A 125 3.36 -9.28 -11.58
N LEU A 126 2.92 -10.52 -11.78
CA LEU A 126 3.70 -11.47 -12.57
C LEU A 126 3.54 -11.12 -14.06
N VAL A 127 4.64 -10.72 -14.70
CA VAL A 127 4.68 -10.40 -16.12
C VAL A 127 5.41 -11.54 -16.84
N PRO A 128 4.74 -12.31 -17.73
CA PRO A 128 5.39 -13.37 -18.49
C PRO A 128 6.50 -12.80 -19.37
N ILE A 129 7.69 -13.39 -19.32
CA ILE A 129 8.78 -13.03 -20.21
C ILE A 129 8.51 -13.68 -21.58
N GLY A 130 7.93 -12.92 -22.51
CA GLY A 130 7.52 -13.41 -23.83
C GLY A 130 7.01 -12.32 -24.77
N ASP A 131 6.47 -11.22 -24.24
CA ASP A 131 6.24 -10.00 -25.01
C ASP A 131 7.53 -9.18 -25.08
N SER A 132 7.87 -8.73 -26.29
CA SER A 132 9.10 -8.02 -26.65
C SER A 132 9.27 -6.62 -26.03
N SER A 133 8.59 -6.32 -24.92
CA SER A 133 8.58 -5.02 -24.24
C SER A 133 9.65 -4.87 -23.16
N TYR A 134 10.47 -5.90 -22.90
CA TYR A 134 11.55 -5.80 -21.91
C TYR A 134 12.64 -4.79 -22.26
N THR A 135 12.79 -4.41 -23.54
CA THR A 135 13.71 -3.35 -23.96
C THR A 135 13.23 -1.93 -23.63
N ASP A 136 11.95 -1.74 -23.31
CA ASP A 136 11.39 -0.41 -23.05
C ASP A 136 11.44 -0.02 -21.56
N LEU A 137 11.50 -1.00 -20.65
CA LEU A 137 11.61 -0.71 -19.20
C LEU A 137 13.01 -0.22 -18.78
N ALA A 138 14.02 -0.39 -19.63
CA ALA A 138 15.35 0.20 -19.43
C ALA A 138 15.51 1.58 -20.11
N GLY A 139 14.48 2.04 -20.84
CA GLY A 139 14.54 3.27 -21.66
C GLY A 139 13.36 4.22 -21.48
N SER A 140 12.48 3.97 -20.52
CA SER A 140 11.38 4.87 -20.15
C SER A 140 11.31 4.96 -18.63
N VAL A 141 12.36 5.57 -18.10
CA VAL A 141 12.38 6.32 -16.84
C VAL A 141 12.51 7.78 -17.27
#